data_AF-A0A8E2FC78-F1
#
_entry.id   AF-A0A8E2FC78-F1
#
_cell.length_a   1.000
_cell.length_b   1.000
_cell.length_c   1.000
_cell.angle_alpha   90.00
_cell.angle_beta   90.00
_cell.angle_gamma   90.00
#
_symmetry.space_group_name_H-M   'P 1'
#
loop_
_entity.id
_entity.type
_entity.pdbx_description
1 polymer ?
#
loop_
_entity_poly.entity_id
_entity_poly.type
_entity_poly.pdbx_seq_one_letter_code
_entity_poly.pdbx_strand_id
1 'polypeptide(L)'
;GASFVNVSSILGLHPSAHQAIYCATKFGIIGFSKCMALELGPKGIRTNIIAPGYIDTPTNAGVIKGGEFITRMEKGTALGRLGTPEEVADVVSFLFSNESRYMVR
;
A
#
# COMPACT_ATOMS: atom_id res chain seq x y z
N GLY A 1 -8.74 -11.74 18.07
CA GLY A 1 -7.43 -12.10 17.49
C GLY A 1 -6.61 -10.85 17.26
N ALA A 2 -5.37 -10.99 16.79
CA ALA A 2 -4.53 -9.86 16.41
C ALA A 2 -4.67 -9.55 14.91
N SER A 3 -4.17 -8.40 14.47
CA SER A 3 -4.04 -8.08 13.05
C SER A 3 -2.62 -7.61 12.73
N PHE A 4 -2.16 -7.97 11.55
CA PHE A 4 -0.86 -7.62 11.00
C PHE A 4 -1.10 -7.00 9.61
N VAL A 5 -0.62 -5.77 9.41
CA VAL A 5 -0.83 -5.03 8.16
C VAL A 5 0.52 -4.60 7.60
N ASN A 6 0.85 -5.10 6.42
CA ASN A 6 2.02 -4.65 5.66
C ASN A 6 1.68 -3.52 4.70
N VAL A 7 2.68 -2.70 4.36
CA VAL A 7 2.56 -1.61 3.39
C VAL A 7 3.41 -1.90 2.16
N SER A 8 2.75 -2.21 1.06
CA SER A 8 3.36 -2.31 -0.27
C SER A 8 3.32 -0.96 -0.99
N SER A 9 2.92 -0.96 -2.26
CA SER A 9 2.81 0.17 -3.18
C SER A 9 2.03 -0.30 -4.40
N ILE A 10 1.43 0.62 -5.14
CA ILE A 10 0.93 0.35 -6.50
C ILE A 10 2.01 -0.27 -7.40
N LEU A 11 3.29 0.03 -7.16
CA LEU A 11 4.43 -0.56 -7.85
C LEU A 11 4.76 -2.01 -7.43
N GLY A 12 4.05 -2.55 -6.44
CA GLY A 12 4.01 -3.98 -6.14
C GLY A 12 3.00 -4.75 -7.01
N LEU A 13 2.19 -4.05 -7.80
CA LEU A 13 1.17 -4.61 -8.69
C LEU A 13 1.43 -4.22 -10.16
N HIS A 14 1.85 -2.98 -10.39
CA HIS A 14 2.13 -2.42 -11.71
C HIS A 14 3.56 -1.87 -11.75
N PRO A 15 4.51 -2.55 -12.40
CA PRO A 15 5.91 -2.13 -12.38
C PRO A 15 6.12 -0.82 -13.16
N SER A 16 7.18 -0.10 -12.80
CA SER A 16 7.60 1.14 -13.45
C SER A 16 9.07 1.06 -13.84
N ALA A 17 9.40 1.59 -15.03
CA ALA A 17 10.77 1.65 -15.53
C ALA A 17 11.68 2.42 -14.54
N HIS A 18 12.95 2.03 -14.45
CA HIS A 18 13.95 2.60 -13.53
C HIS A 18 13.69 2.40 -12.03
N GLN A 19 12.70 1.57 -11.66
CA GLN A 19 12.37 1.25 -10.26
C GLN A 19 12.44 -0.25 -9.96
N ALA A 20 13.28 -1.00 -10.67
CA ALA A 20 13.31 -2.47 -10.61
C ALA A 20 13.49 -3.04 -9.20
N ILE A 21 14.45 -2.52 -8.42
CA ILE A 21 14.70 -2.97 -7.04
C ILE A 21 13.49 -2.65 -6.15
N TYR A 22 12.96 -1.43 -6.23
CA TYR A 22 11.79 -1.04 -5.46
C TYR A 22 10.57 -1.92 -5.79
N CYS A 23 10.29 -2.11 -7.08
CA CYS A 23 9.22 -3.01 -7.54
C CYS A 23 9.46 -4.43 -6.98
N ALA A 24 10.66 -4.99 -7.11
CA ALA A 24 10.96 -6.33 -6.59
C ALA A 24 10.63 -6.46 -5.09
N THR A 25 11.00 -5.48 -4.26
CA THR A 25 10.67 -5.50 -2.83
C THR A 25 9.16 -5.43 -2.57
N LYS A 26 8.43 -4.63 -3.36
CA LYS A 26 6.99 -4.38 -3.17
C LYS A 26 6.12 -5.51 -3.72
N PHE A 27 6.56 -6.20 -4.77
CA PHE A 27 6.01 -7.49 -5.18
C PHE A 27 6.31 -8.57 -4.12
N GLY A 28 7.54 -8.62 -3.61
CA GLY A 28 7.97 -9.58 -2.60
C GLY A 28 7.14 -9.52 -1.32
N ILE A 29 6.86 -8.33 -0.79
CA ILE A 29 6.07 -8.18 0.44
C ILE A 29 4.60 -8.61 0.25
N ILE A 30 4.06 -8.56 -0.98
CA ILE A 30 2.72 -9.11 -1.28
C ILE A 30 2.74 -10.63 -1.19
N GLY A 31 3.73 -11.29 -1.79
CA GLY A 31 3.91 -12.74 -1.67
C GLY A 31 4.10 -13.18 -0.22
N PHE A 32 4.97 -12.48 0.52
CA PHE A 32 5.20 -12.69 1.93
C PHE A 32 3.91 -12.58 2.76
N SER A 33 3.12 -11.52 2.55
CA SER A 33 1.89 -11.29 3.32
C SER A 33 0.86 -12.41 3.11
N LYS A 34 0.75 -12.93 1.87
CA LYS A 34 -0.11 -14.08 1.56
C LYS A 34 0.31 -15.34 2.32
N CYS A 35 1.61 -15.64 2.37
CA CYS A 35 2.12 -16.77 3.17
C CYS A 35 1.79 -16.57 4.66
N MET A 36 2.05 -15.38 5.19
CA MET A 36 1.74 -15.06 6.59
C MET A 36 0.25 -15.15 6.90
N ALA A 37 -0.64 -14.84 5.95
CA ALA A 37 -2.07 -15.01 6.12
C ALA A 37 -2.45 -16.49 6.34
N LEU A 38 -1.83 -17.40 5.58
CA LEU A 38 -2.05 -18.85 5.71
C LEU A 38 -1.43 -19.42 6.99
N GLU A 39 -0.24 -18.97 7.36
CA GLU A 39 0.49 -19.47 8.54
C GLU A 39 -0.07 -18.96 9.86
N LEU A 40 -0.55 -17.71 9.89
CA LEU A 40 -1.02 -17.04 11.11
C LEU A 40 -2.55 -17.08 11.27
N GLY A 41 -3.30 -17.31 10.19
CA GLY A 41 -4.76 -17.44 10.21
C GLY A 41 -5.27 -18.47 11.22
N PRO A 42 -4.74 -19.71 11.28
CA PRO A 42 -5.13 -20.71 12.28
C PRO A 42 -4.85 -20.28 13.73
N LYS A 43 -3.95 -19.31 13.94
CA LYS A 43 -3.65 -18.72 15.26
C LYS A 43 -4.54 -17.52 15.59
N GLY A 44 -5.54 -17.24 14.75
CA GLY A 44 -6.45 -16.11 14.93
C GLY A 44 -5.81 -14.74 14.66
N ILE A 45 -4.74 -14.70 13.87
CA ILE A 45 -4.08 -13.45 13.46
C ILE A 45 -4.41 -13.18 11.99
N ARG A 46 -5.01 -12.01 11.73
CA ARG A 46 -5.38 -11.57 10.39
C ARG A 46 -4.23 -10.80 9.74
N THR A 47 -3.65 -11.36 8.70
CA THR A 47 -2.68 -10.66 7.86
C THR A 47 -3.37 -10.01 6.68
N ASN A 48 -3.08 -8.72 6.45
CA ASN A 48 -3.51 -7.98 5.28
C ASN A 48 -2.36 -7.11 4.76
N ILE A 49 -2.55 -6.55 3.58
CA ILE A 49 -1.59 -5.65 2.94
C ILE A 49 -2.34 -4.52 2.24
N ILE A 50 -1.79 -3.31 2.31
CA ILE A 50 -2.24 -2.17 1.53
C ILE A 50 -1.20 -1.82 0.46
N ALA A 51 -1.67 -1.35 -0.69
CA ALA A 51 -0.82 -0.92 -1.81
C ALA A 51 -1.18 0.53 -2.20
N PRO A 52 -0.70 1.53 -1.45
CA PRO A 52 -1.00 2.93 -1.76
C PRO A 52 -0.52 3.33 -3.16
N GLY A 53 -1.31 4.20 -3.79
CA GLY A 53 -0.94 4.92 -5.01
C GLY A 53 -0.04 6.13 -4.71
N TYR A 54 -0.24 7.23 -5.42
CA TYR A 54 0.49 8.47 -5.15
C TYR A 54 -0.13 9.20 -3.96
N ILE A 55 0.65 9.31 -2.88
CA ILE A 55 0.25 9.97 -1.63
C ILE A 55 1.10 11.21 -1.42
N ASP A 56 0.48 12.32 -1.04
CA ASP A 56 1.18 13.55 -0.69
C ASP A 56 1.94 13.36 0.63
N THR A 57 3.25 13.14 0.53
CA THR A 57 4.15 12.91 1.66
C THR A 57 5.47 13.62 1.43
N PRO A 58 6.20 14.02 2.50
CA PRO A 58 7.52 14.65 2.36
C PRO A 58 8.53 13.80 1.57
N THR A 59 8.43 12.48 1.66
CA THR A 59 9.27 11.54 0.91
C THR A 59 9.05 11.64 -0.61
N ASN A 60 7.81 11.90 -1.03
CA ASN A 60 7.51 12.17 -2.43
C ASN A 60 7.97 13.59 -2.82
N ALA A 61 7.93 14.57 -1.93
CA ALA A 61 8.36 15.94 -2.22
C ALA A 61 9.84 16.06 -2.68
N GLY A 62 10.71 15.12 -2.30
CA GLY A 62 12.10 15.04 -2.78
C GLY A 62 12.28 14.35 -4.15
N VAL A 63 11.32 13.52 -4.57
CA VAL A 63 11.30 12.80 -5.86
C VAL A 63 10.47 13.53 -6.91
N ILE A 64 9.48 14.31 -6.45
CA ILE A 64 8.64 15.17 -7.25
C ILE A 64 9.49 16.36 -7.75
N LYS A 65 10.06 16.20 -8.94
CA LYS A 65 10.74 17.27 -9.67
C LYS A 65 9.70 18.27 -10.20
N GLY A 66 9.25 19.19 -9.35
CA GLY A 66 8.42 20.33 -9.74
C GLY A 66 6.95 20.03 -10.05
N GLY A 67 6.17 21.09 -10.28
CA GLY A 67 4.71 21.04 -10.41
C GLY A 67 4.17 20.20 -11.59
N GLU A 68 4.94 20.05 -12.67
CA GLU A 68 4.53 19.21 -13.81
C GLU A 68 4.47 17.72 -13.45
N PHE A 69 5.39 17.25 -12.60
CA PHE A 69 5.39 15.85 -12.16
C PHE A 69 4.22 15.55 -11.24
N ILE A 70 3.85 16.49 -10.35
CA ILE A 70 2.63 16.40 -9.53
C ILE A 70 1.41 16.30 -10.45
N THR A 71 1.27 17.23 -11.38
CA THR A 71 0.14 17.28 -12.31
C THR A 71 0.02 15.96 -13.10
N ARG A 72 1.14 15.36 -13.50
CA ARG A 72 1.16 14.07 -14.18
C ARG A 72 0.69 12.93 -13.27
N MET A 73 1.13 12.88 -12.01
CA MET A 73 0.68 11.88 -11.05
C MET A 73 -0.81 12.00 -10.77
N GLU A 74 -1.30 13.21 -10.54
CA GLU A 74 -2.73 13.49 -10.31
C GLU A 74 -3.58 13.00 -11.47
N LYS A 75 -3.20 13.32 -12.71
CA LYS A 75 -3.84 12.81 -13.94
C LYS A 75 -3.77 11.28 -14.07
N GLY A 76 -2.77 10.65 -13.47
CA GLY A 76 -2.63 9.19 -13.42
C GLY A 76 -3.53 8.52 -12.38
N THR A 77 -4.14 9.29 -11.45
CA THR A 77 -5.09 8.77 -10.48
C THR A 77 -6.52 8.90 -10.98
N ALA A 78 -7.39 7.95 -10.63
CA ALA A 78 -8.80 8.01 -10.98
C ALA A 78 -9.55 9.18 -10.31
N LEU A 79 -9.06 9.66 -9.16
CA LEU A 79 -9.64 10.78 -8.42
C LEU A 79 -9.08 12.14 -8.84
N GLY A 80 -8.14 12.20 -9.79
CA GLY A 80 -7.54 13.44 -10.28
C GLY A 80 -6.73 14.21 -9.23
N ARG A 81 -6.32 13.56 -8.14
CA ARG A 81 -5.53 14.16 -7.05
C ARG A 81 -4.65 13.13 -6.36
N LEU A 82 -3.66 13.62 -5.62
CA LEU A 82 -2.91 12.78 -4.69
C LEU A 82 -3.81 12.36 -3.51
N GLY A 83 -3.59 11.14 -3.02
CA GLY A 83 -4.15 10.72 -1.74
C GLY A 83 -3.41 11.40 -0.58
N THR A 84 -4.02 11.41 0.59
CA THR A 84 -3.43 11.93 1.82
C THR A 84 -2.94 10.81 2.73
N PRO A 85 -1.98 11.06 3.64
CA PRO A 85 -1.59 10.09 4.67
C PRO A 85 -2.77 9.64 5.53
N GLU A 86 -3.71 10.54 5.82
CA GLU A 86 -4.91 10.29 6.63
C GLU A 86 -5.83 9.28 5.95
N GLU A 87 -6.03 9.39 4.63
CA GLU A 87 -6.82 8.40 3.87
C GLU A 87 -6.19 7.00 3.88
N VAL A 88 -4.85 6.92 3.93
CA VAL A 88 -4.16 5.64 4.13
C VAL A 88 -4.38 5.13 5.56
N ALA A 89 -4.29 6.02 6.55
CA ALA A 89 -4.51 5.69 7.96
C ALA A 89 -5.93 5.17 8.22
N ASP A 90 -6.94 5.74 7.58
CA ASP A 90 -8.34 5.28 7.69
C ASP A 90 -8.49 3.82 7.26
N VAL A 91 -7.89 3.44 6.13
CA VAL A 91 -7.89 2.05 5.63
C VAL A 91 -7.15 1.12 6.59
N VAL A 92 -5.99 1.55 7.08
CA VAL A 92 -5.20 0.76 8.04
C VAL A 92 -5.98 0.57 9.35
N SER A 93 -6.62 1.63 9.86
CA SER A 93 -7.48 1.59 11.04
C SER A 93 -8.65 0.60 10.86
N PHE A 94 -9.31 0.64 9.70
CA PHE A 94 -10.33 -0.34 9.35
C PHE A 94 -9.79 -1.78 9.38
N LEU A 95 -8.60 -2.03 8.81
CA LEU A 95 -7.98 -3.36 8.79
C LEU A 95 -7.57 -3.85 10.18
N PHE A 96 -7.28 -2.96 11.13
CA PHE A 96 -7.06 -3.30 12.53
C PHE A 96 -8.36 -3.52 13.32
N SER A 97 -9.49 -2.99 12.84
CA SER A 97 -10.79 -3.08 13.51
C SER A 97 -11.45 -4.47 13.41
N ASN A 98 -12.57 -4.64 14.12
CA ASN A 98 -13.43 -5.82 14.02
C ASN A 98 -14.34 -5.82 12.78
N GLU A 99 -14.46 -4.68 12.08
CA GLU A 99 -15.26 -4.60 10.86
C GLU A 99 -14.64 -5.42 9.72
N SER A 100 -13.32 -5.60 9.73
CA SER A 100 -12.58 -6.43 8.77
C SER A 100 -12.35 -7.87 9.26
N ARG A 101 -13.20 -8.41 10.15
CA ARG A 101 -12.98 -9.72 10.83
C ARG A 101 -12.87 -10.94 9.91
N TYR A 102 -13.31 -10.83 8.66
CA TYR A 102 -13.18 -11.88 7.65
C TYR A 102 -12.18 -11.54 6.53
N MET A 103 -11.47 -10.41 6.64
CA MET A 103 -10.43 -10.03 5.69
C MET A 103 -9.08 -10.57 6.17
N VAL A 104 -8.62 -11.61 5.46
CA VAL A 104 -7.32 -12.27 5.61
C VAL A 104 -6.84 -12.63 4.22
N ARG A 105 -5.78 -11.98 3.73
CA ARG A 105 -5.26 -12.18 2.37
C ARG A 105 -3.81 -11.75 2.20
#